data_AF-A0A117NK49-F1
#
_entry.id   AF-A0A117NK49-F1
#
_cell.length_a   1.000
_cell.length_b   1.000
_cell.length_c   1.000
_cell.angle_alpha   90.00
_cell.angle_beta   90.00
_cell.angle_gamma   90.00
#
_symmetry.space_group_name_H-M   'P 1'
#
loop_
_entity.id
_entity.type
_entity.pdbx_description
1 polymer ?
#
loop_
_entity_poly.entity_id
_entity_poly.type
_entity_poly.pdbx_seq_one_letter_code
_entity_poly.pdbx_strand_id
1 'polypeptide(L)'
;MGSSSPSVFTAATVAAAPEDPLFGLMKAYREDPSDKKVDLGIGAYRDNNAKPWILPVVKKADDAIHNDPTLNHEYLSIGGLAEFTSAAQKLIVGADSPAIREKRICSLQ
;
A
#
# COMPACT_ATOMS: atom_id res chain seq x y z
N MET A 1 4.94 -46.89 -9.74
CA MET A 1 3.84 -45.90 -9.83
C MET A 1 3.49 -45.48 -8.41
N GLY A 2 3.97 -44.32 -7.97
CA GLY A 2 3.79 -43.86 -6.59
C GLY A 2 2.36 -43.38 -6.36
N SER A 3 1.70 -43.93 -5.34
CA SER A 3 0.39 -43.49 -4.85
C SER A 3 0.48 -42.04 -4.41
N SER A 4 -0.21 -41.11 -5.08
CA SER A 4 -0.34 -39.74 -4.58
C SER A 4 -1.30 -39.74 -3.40
N SER A 5 -0.79 -39.47 -2.20
CA SER A 5 -1.65 -39.23 -1.04
C SER A 5 -2.53 -38.00 -1.27
N PRO A 6 -3.80 -38.01 -0.82
CA PRO A 6 -4.70 -36.88 -0.99
C PRO A 6 -4.21 -35.64 -0.21
N SER A 7 -4.54 -34.46 -0.74
CA SER A 7 -4.20 -33.18 -0.10
C SER A 7 -4.91 -33.02 1.24
N VAL A 8 -4.19 -32.50 2.24
CA VAL A 8 -4.78 -32.11 3.54
C VAL A 8 -5.64 -30.84 3.43
N PHE A 9 -5.47 -30.06 2.36
CA PHE A 9 -6.27 -28.87 2.07
C PHE A 9 -7.50 -29.25 1.24
N THR A 10 -8.46 -29.92 1.87
CA THR A 10 -9.78 -30.15 1.26
C THR A 10 -10.69 -28.94 1.51
N ALA A 11 -11.68 -28.72 0.65
CA ALA A 11 -12.67 -27.64 0.85
C ALA A 11 -13.52 -27.83 2.13
N ALA A 12 -13.60 -29.05 2.66
CA ALA A 12 -14.23 -29.32 3.95
C ALA A 12 -13.35 -28.85 5.14
N THR A 13 -12.03 -28.95 4.99
CA THR A 13 -11.05 -28.54 6.02
C THR A 13 -10.72 -27.05 5.93
N VAL A 14 -10.64 -26.52 4.71
CA VAL A 14 -10.30 -25.12 4.42
C VAL A 14 -11.37 -24.57 3.49
N ALA A 15 -12.45 -24.07 4.08
CA ALA A 15 -13.51 -23.41 3.34
C ALA A 15 -13.00 -22.11 2.72
N ALA A 16 -13.56 -21.75 1.56
CA ALA A 16 -13.27 -20.46 0.94
C ALA A 16 -13.77 -19.32 1.83
N ALA A 17 -12.90 -18.33 2.07
CA ALA A 17 -13.31 -17.09 2.72
C ALA A 17 -14.31 -16.32 1.83
N PRO A 18 -15.24 -15.55 2.41
CA PRO A 18 -16.12 -14.69 1.63
C PRO A 18 -15.30 -13.69 0.81
N GLU A 19 -15.77 -13.39 -0.40
CA GLU A 19 -15.14 -12.38 -1.25
C GLU A 19 -15.35 -11.00 -0.63
N ASP A 20 -14.28 -10.20 -0.61
CA ASP A 20 -14.38 -8.81 -0.19
C ASP A 20 -15.23 -8.03 -1.23
N PRO A 21 -16.28 -7.31 -0.79
CA PRO A 21 -17.20 -6.64 -1.71
C PRO A 21 -16.52 -5.65 -2.66
N LEU A 22 -15.46 -4.98 -2.21
CA LEU A 22 -14.74 -3.99 -3.00
C LEU A 22 -13.90 -4.66 -4.09
N PHE A 23 -13.22 -5.76 -3.76
CA PHE A 23 -12.47 -6.54 -4.75
C PHE A 23 -13.37 -7.25 -5.76
N GLY A 24 -14.53 -7.76 -5.31
CA GLY A 24 -15.54 -8.34 -6.21
C GLY A 24 -16.07 -7.32 -7.23
N LEU A 25 -16.36 -6.09 -6.80
CA LEU A 25 -16.78 -5.01 -7.69
C LEU A 25 -15.68 -4.65 -8.71
N MET A 26 -14.43 -4.57 -8.27
CA MET A 26 -13.30 -4.31 -9.18
C MET A 26 -13.10 -5.42 -10.21
N LYS A 27 -13.30 -6.68 -9.81
CA LYS A 27 -13.24 -7.82 -10.72
C LYS A 27 -14.35 -7.70 -11.78
N ALA A 28 -15.59 -7.47 -11.36
CA ALA A 28 -16.71 -7.26 -12.27
C ALA A 28 -16.46 -6.07 -13.23
N TYR A 29 -15.94 -4.95 -12.73
CA TYR A 29 -15.55 -3.81 -13.58
C TYR A 29 -14.48 -4.19 -14.60
N ARG A 30 -13.48 -4.99 -14.23
CA ARG A 30 -12.43 -5.44 -15.17
C ARG A 30 -12.98 -6.37 -16.25
N GLU A 31 -13.88 -7.27 -15.87
CA GLU A 31 -14.52 -8.25 -16.76
C GLU A 31 -15.59 -7.64 -17.67
N ASP A 32 -16.15 -6.48 -17.31
CA ASP A 32 -17.12 -5.76 -18.15
C ASP A 32 -16.50 -5.36 -19.51
N PRO A 33 -17.03 -5.84 -20.65
CA PRO A 33 -16.48 -5.53 -21.97
C PRO A 33 -16.88 -4.14 -22.50
N SER A 34 -17.77 -3.42 -21.81
CA SER A 34 -18.23 -2.10 -22.24
C SER A 34 -17.07 -1.09 -22.32
N ASP A 35 -17.03 -0.34 -23.42
CA ASP A 35 -16.13 0.80 -23.62
C ASP A 35 -16.52 2.05 -22.82
N LYS A 36 -17.73 2.05 -22.24
CA LYS A 36 -18.31 3.15 -21.46
C LYS A 36 -18.37 2.88 -19.96
N LYS A 37 -17.75 1.80 -19.49
CA LYS A 37 -17.70 1.48 -18.06
C LYS A 37 -16.94 2.55 -17.27
N VAL A 38 -17.38 2.80 -16.04
CA VAL A 38 -16.78 3.79 -15.14
C VAL A 38 -16.53 3.15 -13.78
N ASP A 39 -15.30 3.25 -13.28
CA ASP A 39 -14.92 2.79 -11.94
C ASP A 39 -15.13 3.93 -10.93
N LEU A 40 -16.10 3.74 -10.04
CA LEU A 40 -16.38 4.61 -8.88
C LEU A 40 -16.25 3.84 -7.56
N GLY A 41 -15.64 2.64 -7.59
CA GLY A 41 -15.59 1.73 -6.45
C GLY A 41 -14.43 2.06 -5.51
N ILE A 42 -13.20 1.85 -5.96
CA ILE A 42 -12.02 2.10 -5.13
C ILE A 42 -11.72 3.60 -5.11
N GLY A 43 -11.54 4.15 -3.91
CA GLY A 43 -11.09 5.52 -3.66
C GLY A 43 -9.62 5.79 -4.02
N ALA A 44 -9.14 5.28 -5.16
CA ALA A 44 -7.80 5.51 -5.66
C ALA A 44 -7.83 6.62 -6.71
N TYR A 45 -7.06 7.68 -6.47
CA TYR A 45 -7.06 8.86 -7.33
C TYR A 45 -6.70 8.52 -8.79
N ARG A 46 -7.33 9.24 -9.71
CA ARG A 46 -7.14 9.13 -11.16
C ARG A 46 -6.92 10.50 -11.77
N ASP A 47 -6.18 10.55 -12.86
CA ASP A 47 -6.07 11.74 -13.69
C ASP A 47 -7.33 11.98 -14.54
N ASN A 48 -7.30 13.02 -15.37
CA ASN A 48 -8.41 13.38 -16.27
C ASN A 48 -8.70 12.32 -17.35
N ASN A 49 -7.85 11.30 -17.50
CA ASN A 49 -8.00 10.19 -18.45
C ASN A 49 -8.36 8.87 -17.74
N ALA A 50 -8.79 8.94 -16.48
CA ALA A 50 -9.10 7.79 -15.64
C ALA A 50 -7.91 6.81 -15.45
N LYS A 51 -6.66 7.31 -15.50
CA LYS A 51 -5.45 6.52 -15.24
C LYS A 51 -4.89 6.76 -13.84
N PRO A 52 -4.19 5.78 -13.23
CA PRO A 52 -3.47 6.01 -11.98
C PRO A 52 -2.51 7.21 -12.11
N TRP A 53 -2.56 8.11 -11.13
CA TRP A 53 -1.74 9.32 -11.16
C TRP A 53 -0.61 9.23 -10.14
N ILE A 54 0.63 9.30 -10.61
CA ILE A 54 1.81 9.42 -9.76
C ILE A 54 2.07 10.91 -9.55
N LEU A 55 2.10 11.34 -8.29
CA LEU A 55 2.40 12.73 -7.96
C LEU A 55 3.80 13.10 -8.48
N PRO A 56 3.99 14.28 -9.11
CA PRO A 56 5.30 14.71 -9.60
C PRO A 56 6.40 14.73 -8.52
N VAL A 57 6.04 15.07 -7.28
CA VAL A 57 6.97 15.06 -6.14
C VAL A 57 7.42 13.65 -5.75
N VAL A 58 6.53 12.66 -5.88
CA VAL A 58 6.86 11.25 -5.61
C VAL A 58 7.80 10.73 -6.67
N LYS A 59 7.54 11.03 -7.95
CA LYS A 59 8.44 10.67 -9.05
C LYS A 59 9.85 11.25 -8.83
N LYS A 60 9.94 12.53 -8.45
CA LYS A 60 11.22 13.16 -8.14
C LYS A 60 11.95 12.50 -6.96
N ALA A 61 11.22 12.10 -5.91
CA ALA A 61 11.79 11.41 -4.76
C ALA A 61 12.29 10.01 -5.12
N ASP A 62 11.53 9.27 -5.93
CA ASP A 62 11.91 7.95 -6.43
C ASP A 62 13.19 8.00 -7.27
N ASP A 63 13.27 8.95 -8.21
CA ASP A 63 14.48 9.20 -9.00
C ASP A 63 15.68 9.55 -8.08
N ALA A 64 15.49 10.35 -7.04
CA ALA A 64 16.55 10.72 -6.11
C ALA A 64 17.05 9.51 -5.29
N ILE A 65 16.13 8.67 -4.80
CA ILE A 65 16.47 7.46 -4.05
C ILE A 65 17.21 6.47 -4.95
N HIS A 66 16.70 6.23 -6.16
CA HIS A 66 17.29 5.28 -7.11
C HIS A 66 18.73 5.65 -7.52
N ASN A 67 19.02 6.94 -7.61
CA ASN A 67 20.34 7.45 -7.97
C ASN A 67 21.29 7.59 -6.77
N ASP A 68 20.87 7.26 -5.55
CA ASP A 68 21.71 7.31 -4.36
C ASP A 68 22.68 6.10 -4.32
N PRO A 69 24.01 6.32 -4.41
CA PRO A 69 24.98 5.22 -4.38
C PRO A 69 25.07 4.50 -3.04
N THR A 70 24.48 5.06 -1.97
CA THR A 70 24.44 4.46 -0.63
C THR A 70 23.20 3.62 -0.39
N LEU A 71 22.23 3.65 -1.33
CA LEU A 71 21.02 2.85 -1.26
C LEU A 71 21.36 1.37 -1.11
N ASN A 72 20.67 0.72 -0.18
CA ASN A 72 20.72 -0.72 0.02
C ASN A 72 19.33 -1.21 0.46
N HIS A 73 19.20 -2.53 0.61
CA HIS A 73 17.97 -3.20 1.01
C HIS A 73 18.14 -3.93 2.35
N GLU A 74 19.03 -3.43 3.21
CA GLU A 74 19.23 -3.99 4.54
C GLU A 74 18.02 -3.74 5.44
N TYR A 75 17.96 -4.47 6.55
CA TYR A 75 16.89 -4.32 7.51
C TYR A 75 16.89 -2.92 8.15
N LEU A 76 15.70 -2.32 8.20
CA LEU A 76 15.44 -1.18 9.06
C LEU A 76 15.35 -1.62 10.54
N SER A 77 15.37 -0.63 11.42
CA SER A 77 15.06 -0.88 12.84
C SER A 77 13.60 -1.34 13.01
N ILE A 78 13.28 -1.95 14.16
CA ILE A 78 11.90 -2.35 14.49
C ILE A 78 10.92 -1.17 14.42
N GLY A 79 11.38 0.04 14.73
CA GLY A 79 10.56 1.26 14.63
C GLY A 79 10.43 1.83 13.22
N GLY A 80 11.07 1.20 12.23
CA GLY A 80 11.16 1.69 10.86
C GLY A 80 12.29 2.68 10.62
N LEU A 81 12.13 3.52 9.60
CA LEU A 81 13.06 4.58 9.24
C LEU A 81 12.81 5.83 10.10
N ALA A 82 13.82 6.29 10.84
CA ALA A 82 13.68 7.38 11.80
C ALA A 82 13.30 8.71 11.14
N GLU A 83 13.82 8.97 9.94
CA GLU A 83 13.53 10.14 9.13
C GLU A 83 12.07 10.15 8.66
N PHE A 84 11.54 8.98 8.27
CA PHE A 84 10.15 8.82 7.88
C PHE A 84 9.21 9.08 9.06
N THR A 85 9.43 8.41 10.19
CA THR A 85 8.56 8.57 11.37
C THR A 85 8.61 10.01 11.90
N SER A 86 9.79 10.64 11.93
CA SER A 86 9.94 12.04 12.33
C SER A 86 9.24 13.02 11.36
N ALA A 87 9.29 12.77 10.04
CA ALA A 87 8.57 13.57 9.06
C ALA A 87 7.06 13.40 9.19
N ALA A 88 6.58 12.17 9.39
CA ALA A 88 5.17 11.86 9.59
C ALA A 88 4.61 12.55 10.86
N GLN A 89 5.38 12.58 11.95
CA GLN A 89 5.01 13.33 13.16
C GLN A 89 4.77 14.81 12.86
N LYS A 90 5.73 15.47 12.20
CA LYS A 90 5.63 16.89 11.84
C LYS A 90 4.44 17.17 10.92
N LEU A 91 4.16 16.25 10.00
CA LEU A 91 3.01 16.36 9.09
C LEU A 91 1.67 16.30 9.84
N ILE A 92 1.52 15.37 10.79
CA ILE A 92 0.25 15.13 11.49
C ILE A 92 -0.01 16.17 12.58
N VAL A 93 0.98 16.47 13.43
CA VAL A 93 0.77 17.33 14.61
C VAL A 93 1.29 18.76 14.43
N GLY A 94 1.91 19.07 13.28
CA GLY A 94 2.60 20.32 13.01
C GLY A 94 4.05 20.31 13.49
N ALA A 95 4.94 20.93 12.71
CA ALA A 95 6.38 20.93 12.99
C ALA A 95 6.75 21.60 14.32
N ASP A 96 5.99 22.62 14.74
CA ASP A 96 6.22 23.39 15.96
C ASP A 96 5.39 22.90 17.16
N SER A 97 4.78 21.72 17.04
CA SER A 97 3.90 21.17 18.07
C SER A 97 4.63 21.07 19.42
N PRO A 98 4.05 21.60 20.52
CA PRO A 98 4.57 21.38 21.87
C PRO A 98 4.75 19.89 22.19
N ALA A 99 3.91 19.01 21.62
CA ALA A 99 4.01 17.57 21.83
C ALA A 99 5.32 16.97 21.28
N ILE A 100 5.89 17.54 20.21
CA ILE A 100 7.22 17.15 19.71
C ILE A 100 8.30 17.66 20.68
N ARG A 101 8.24 18.95 21.06
CA ARG A 101 9.22 19.58 21.97
C ARG A 101 9.28 18.93 23.35
N GLU A 102 8.12 18.55 23.87
CA GLU A 102 7.94 17.89 25.17
C GLU A 102 8.12 16.36 25.09
N LYS A 103 8.46 15.81 23.91
CA LYS A 103 8.71 14.37 23.67
C LYS A 103 7.53 13.49 24.09
N ARG A 104 6.30 13.91 23.81
CA ARG A 104 5.06 13.18 24.13
C ARG A 104 4.51 12.32 22.99
N ILE A 105 5.28 12.14 21.91
CA ILE A 105 4.85 11.42 20.71
C ILE A 105 5.73 10.19 20.50
N CYS A 106 5.09 9.06 20.21
CA CYS A 106 5.73 7.85 19.74
C CYS A 106 5.23 7.54 18.33
N SER A 107 6.10 7.06 17.45
CA SER A 107 5.76 6.71 16.07
C SER A 107 6.52 5.46 15.64
N LEU A 108 5.87 4.65 14.81
CA LEU A 108 6.36 3.39 14.27
C LEU A 108 5.88 3.28 12.82
N GLN A 109 6.67 2.62 11.98
CA GLN A 109 6.34 2.31 10.59
C GLN A 109 6.08 0.80 10.45
#